data_AF-A0A842RXR5-F1
#
_entry.id   AF-A0A842RXR5-F1
#
_cell.length_a   1.000
_cell.length_b   1.000
_cell.length_c   1.000
_cell.angle_alpha   90.00
_cell.angle_beta   90.00
_cell.angle_gamma   90.00
#
_symmetry.space_group_name_H-M   'P 1'
#
loop_
_entity.id
_entity.type
_entity.pdbx_description
1 polymer ?
#
loop_
_entity_poly.entity_id
_entity_poly.type
_entity_poly.pdbx_seq_one_letter_code
_entity_poly.pdbx_strand_id
1 'polypeptide(L)'
;MGNPIRQKAKELGFLNFTKTTLYAQPSSVRQTFSRCVPNIDKELENYISRLDKSFMKGRTGGVKAHTYSIIAPKENIYIEDTDHYVGWAHNEKNHVLKIDIYSDSNEKVSKIAKIINKSFPNGIVPNIRWNKIKKKYNINEKECIATWNHLLNDTALNPSKKEITNKLKMCQKCGRENPIKNNYCEGCGKKFE
;
A
#
# COMPACT_ATOMS: atom_id res chain seq x y z
N MET A 1 20.69 5.12 15.89
CA MET A 1 19.69 4.70 16.90
C MET A 1 18.52 4.06 16.17
N GLY A 2 17.96 2.97 16.69
CA GLY A 2 16.82 2.28 16.08
C GLY A 2 15.53 3.11 16.15
N ASN A 3 14.46 2.65 15.49
CA ASN A 3 13.16 3.31 15.52
C ASN A 3 12.37 2.91 16.78
N PRO A 4 12.24 3.79 17.79
CA PRO A 4 11.57 3.44 19.05
C PRO A 4 10.09 3.13 18.83
N ILE A 5 9.46 3.76 17.84
CA ILE A 5 8.08 3.46 17.47
C ILE A 5 8.00 2.08 16.84
N ARG A 6 8.91 1.72 15.92
CA ARG A 6 8.94 0.36 15.36
C ARG A 6 9.18 -0.71 16.42
N GLN A 7 10.07 -0.44 17.37
CA GLN A 7 10.29 -1.34 18.50
C GLN A 7 9.01 -1.50 19.32
N LYS A 8 8.30 -0.40 19.59
CA LYS A 8 7.01 -0.46 20.28
C LYS A 8 5.94 -1.22 19.49
N ALA A 9 5.88 -1.03 18.18
CA ALA A 9 4.98 -1.76 17.29
C ALA A 9 5.27 -3.27 17.32
N LYS A 10 6.54 -3.66 17.41
CA LYS A 10 6.96 -5.05 17.59
C LYS A 10 6.50 -5.62 18.93
N GLU A 11 6.72 -4.90 20.04
CA GLU A 11 6.28 -5.31 21.38
C GLU A 11 4.77 -5.52 21.45
N LEU A 12 4.00 -4.66 20.77
CA LEU A 12 2.54 -4.72 20.72
C LEU A 12 1.99 -5.68 19.65
N GLY A 13 2.86 -6.38 18.90
CA GLY A 13 2.46 -7.40 17.93
C GLY A 13 1.96 -6.88 16.56
N PHE A 14 2.01 -5.57 16.29
CA PHE A 14 1.53 -4.99 15.03
C PHE A 14 2.26 -5.52 13.79
N LEU A 15 3.53 -5.89 13.92
CA LEU A 15 4.29 -6.44 12.81
C LEU A 15 3.80 -7.83 12.34
N ASN A 16 2.91 -8.47 13.12
CA ASN A 16 2.27 -9.73 12.75
C ASN A 16 0.99 -9.52 11.92
N PHE A 17 0.49 -8.28 11.83
CA PHE A 17 -0.65 -7.97 10.99
C PHE A 17 -0.27 -8.00 9.51
N THR A 18 -1.29 -8.10 8.66
CA THR A 18 -1.13 -8.00 7.21
C THR A 18 -0.47 -6.66 6.87
N LYS A 19 0.65 -6.74 6.15
CA LYS A 19 1.39 -5.58 5.67
C LYS A 19 0.98 -5.27 4.24
N THR A 20 0.48 -4.06 4.02
CA THR A 20 0.27 -3.48 2.70
C THR A 20 1.33 -2.43 2.43
N THR A 21 2.08 -2.59 1.33
CA THR A 21 3.09 -1.62 0.91
C THR A 21 2.57 -0.81 -0.27
N LEU A 22 2.66 0.51 -0.14
CA LEU A 22 2.29 1.48 -1.17
C LEU A 22 3.50 2.33 -1.55
N TYR A 23 3.53 2.77 -2.80
CA TYR A 23 4.59 3.64 -3.31
C TYR A 23 4.02 4.94 -3.83
N ALA A 24 4.74 6.03 -3.60
CA ALA A 24 4.38 7.37 -4.05
C ALA A 24 5.62 8.17 -4.42
N GLN A 25 5.39 9.33 -5.04
CA GLN A 25 6.43 10.30 -5.34
C GLN A 25 5.96 11.70 -4.96
N PRO A 26 6.79 12.49 -4.26
CA PRO A 26 6.44 13.88 -3.98
C PRO A 26 6.38 14.71 -5.27
N SER A 27 5.46 15.68 -5.29
CA SER A 27 5.38 16.70 -6.34
C SER A 27 6.37 17.84 -6.11
N SER A 28 6.82 18.07 -4.88
CA SER A 28 7.90 19.01 -4.54
C SER A 28 8.54 18.66 -3.19
N VAL A 29 9.72 19.21 -2.90
CA VAL A 29 10.41 19.03 -1.60
C VAL A 29 10.79 20.41 -1.05
N ARG A 30 10.43 20.68 0.21
CA ARG A 30 10.84 21.91 0.89
C ARG A 30 12.20 21.73 1.58
N GLN A 31 13.12 22.65 1.29
CA GLN A 31 14.53 22.62 1.67
C GLN A 31 14.79 22.37 3.16
N THR A 32 13.96 22.90 4.06
CA THR A 32 14.38 23.02 5.47
C THR A 32 14.42 21.70 6.24
N PHE A 33 13.75 20.62 5.80
CA PHE A 33 13.75 19.33 6.54
C PHE A 33 13.45 18.10 5.66
N SER A 34 13.65 18.20 4.34
CA SER A 34 13.16 17.22 3.35
C SER A 34 11.68 16.90 3.55
N ARG A 35 10.86 17.94 3.75
CA ARG A 35 9.41 17.78 3.83
C ARG A 35 8.87 17.73 2.41
N CYS A 36 8.51 16.52 2.01
CA CYS A 36 7.81 16.21 0.77
C CYS A 36 6.43 16.88 0.72
N VAL A 37 6.01 17.27 -0.47
CA VAL A 37 4.64 17.70 -0.77
C VAL A 37 4.02 16.64 -1.68
N PRO A 38 2.80 16.16 -1.37
CA PRO A 38 2.05 16.42 -0.15
C PRO A 38 2.75 15.87 1.10
N ASN A 39 2.46 16.48 2.26
CA ASN A 39 2.98 16.06 3.55
C ASN A 39 2.11 14.92 4.11
N ILE A 40 2.40 13.69 3.68
CA ILE A 40 1.63 12.49 4.04
C ILE A 40 1.65 12.26 5.55
N ASP A 41 2.78 12.49 6.20
CA ASP A 41 2.95 12.29 7.64
C ASP A 41 1.95 13.13 8.46
N LYS A 42 1.75 14.40 8.10
CA LYS A 42 0.81 15.28 8.79
C LYS A 42 -0.65 14.92 8.52
N GLU A 43 -0.97 14.53 7.28
CA GLU A 43 -2.33 14.09 6.93
C GLU A 43 -2.72 12.82 7.70
N LEU A 44 -1.81 11.85 7.77
CA LEU A 44 -2.01 10.63 8.54
C LEU A 44 -2.09 10.91 10.05
N GLU A 45 -1.24 11.78 10.58
CA GLU A 45 -1.32 12.20 11.98
C GLU A 45 -2.68 12.84 12.31
N ASN A 46 -3.14 13.77 11.46
CA ASN A 46 -4.42 14.45 11.66
C ASN A 46 -5.59 13.47 11.63
N TYR A 47 -5.54 12.46 10.75
CA TYR A 47 -6.55 11.41 10.70
C TYR A 47 -6.50 10.49 11.92
N ILE A 48 -5.33 9.91 12.21
CA ILE A 48 -5.15 8.93 13.29
C ILE A 48 -5.45 9.55 14.65
N SER A 49 -5.03 10.80 14.90
CA SER A 49 -5.31 11.49 16.17
C SER A 49 -6.79 11.77 16.44
N ARG A 50 -7.67 11.65 15.42
CA ARG A 50 -9.13 11.72 15.59
C ARG A 50 -9.72 10.36 15.91
N LEU A 51 -9.13 9.29 15.39
CA LEU A 51 -9.56 7.92 15.66
C LEU A 51 -9.07 7.43 17.02
N ASP A 52 -7.79 7.62 17.31
CA ASP A 52 -7.14 7.11 18.51
C ASP A 52 -6.35 8.21 19.21
N LYS A 53 -6.83 8.65 20.38
CA LYS A 53 -6.14 9.65 21.21
C LYS A 53 -4.87 9.11 21.87
N SER A 54 -4.70 7.79 21.93
CA SER A 54 -3.49 7.13 22.46
C SER A 54 -2.42 6.89 21.40
N PHE A 55 -2.59 7.42 20.20
CA PHE A 55 -1.63 7.22 19.12
C PHE A 55 -0.24 7.71 19.51
N MET A 56 0.77 6.98 19.04
CA MET A 56 2.17 7.32 19.21
C MET A 56 2.75 7.62 17.85
N LYS A 57 3.62 8.62 17.76
CA LYS A 57 4.34 8.96 16.53
C LYS A 57 5.82 9.19 16.80
N GLY A 58 6.62 9.03 15.76
CA GLY A 58 8.05 9.28 15.82
C GLY A 58 8.67 9.34 14.44
N ARG A 59 9.90 9.81 14.40
CA ARG A 59 10.69 9.90 13.17
C ARG A 59 12.03 9.23 13.41
N THR A 60 12.50 8.49 12.42
CA THR A 60 13.86 7.96 12.37
C THR A 60 14.46 8.10 10.98
N GLY A 61 15.71 7.65 10.86
CA GLY A 61 16.46 7.69 9.63
C GLY A 61 17.65 8.65 9.73
N GLY A 62 18.31 8.85 8.61
CA GLY A 62 19.49 9.71 8.46
C GLY A 62 19.42 10.46 7.15
N VAL A 63 20.54 11.07 6.74
CA VAL A 63 20.57 11.98 5.58
C VAL A 63 19.82 11.39 4.38
N LYS A 64 20.08 10.14 3.97
CA LYS A 64 19.53 9.55 2.72
C LYS A 64 18.13 8.93 2.81
N ALA A 65 17.58 8.80 4.02
CA ALA A 65 16.30 8.14 4.22
C ALA A 65 15.67 8.56 5.55
N HIS A 66 14.40 8.93 5.52
CA HIS A 66 13.65 9.30 6.73
C HIS A 66 12.36 8.51 6.80
N THR A 67 12.10 7.90 7.95
CA THR A 67 10.87 7.15 8.22
C THR A 67 10.07 7.87 9.29
N TYR A 68 8.85 8.24 8.96
CA TYR A 68 7.81 8.66 9.90
C TYR A 68 6.98 7.43 10.28
N SER A 69 6.76 7.24 11.58
CA SER A 69 6.03 6.09 12.09
C SER A 69 4.89 6.54 12.98
N ILE A 70 3.73 5.88 12.85
CA ILE A 70 2.54 6.12 13.66
C ILE A 70 1.98 4.77 14.12
N ILE A 71 1.69 4.62 15.40
CA ILE A 71 0.90 3.51 15.97
C ILE A 71 -0.41 4.09 16.48
N ALA A 72 -1.53 3.45 16.18
CA ALA A 72 -2.84 3.68 16.79
C ALA A 72 -3.27 2.39 17.52
N PRO A 73 -2.94 2.24 18.82
CA PRO A 73 -3.16 1.01 19.55
C PRO A 73 -4.59 0.49 19.54
N LYS A 74 -5.58 1.38 19.74
CA LYS A 74 -7.01 1.02 19.82
C LYS A 74 -7.59 0.64 18.48
N GLU A 75 -7.00 1.16 17.41
CA GLU A 75 -7.45 0.92 16.04
C GLU A 75 -6.71 -0.22 15.36
N ASN A 76 -5.77 -0.88 16.04
CA ASN A 76 -4.93 -1.94 15.45
C ASN A 76 -4.20 -1.49 14.17
N ILE A 77 -3.74 -0.22 14.12
CA ILE A 77 -3.01 0.34 12.96
C ILE A 77 -1.57 0.66 13.33
N TYR A 78 -0.64 0.27 12.46
CA TYR A 78 0.74 0.77 12.46
C TYR A 78 1.15 1.19 11.05
N ILE A 79 1.76 2.36 10.89
CA ILE A 79 2.15 2.92 9.60
C ILE A 79 3.62 3.35 9.65
N GLU A 80 4.34 3.07 8.57
CA GLU A 80 5.66 3.63 8.27
C GLU A 80 5.64 4.32 6.91
N ASP A 81 5.83 5.63 6.89
CA ASP A 81 6.09 6.40 5.67
C ASP A 81 7.58 6.69 5.57
N THR A 82 8.25 6.06 4.61
CA THR A 82 9.69 6.19 4.38
C THR A 82 9.96 6.96 3.11
N ASP A 83 10.53 8.15 3.24
CA ASP A 83 11.14 8.88 2.14
C ASP A 83 12.57 8.41 1.92
N HIS A 84 12.85 7.94 0.72
CA HIS A 84 14.18 7.62 0.26
C HIS A 84 14.58 8.55 -0.87
N TYR A 85 15.77 9.17 -0.75
CA TYR A 85 16.33 9.93 -1.86
C TYR A 85 17.76 9.55 -2.20
N VAL A 86 18.12 9.80 -3.47
CA VAL A 86 19.45 9.56 -4.00
C VAL A 86 19.92 10.79 -4.78
N GLY A 87 21.02 11.39 -4.35
CA GLY A 87 21.54 12.63 -4.92
C GLY A 87 21.10 13.85 -4.12
N TRP A 88 20.63 14.89 -4.81
CA TRP A 88 20.30 16.17 -4.20
C TRP A 88 18.91 16.15 -3.54
N ALA A 89 18.88 16.34 -2.22
CA ALA A 89 17.68 16.28 -1.37
C ALA A 89 16.62 17.37 -1.62
N HIS A 90 16.95 18.40 -2.42
CA HIS A 90 16.03 19.49 -2.76
C HIS A 90 15.27 19.24 -4.07
N ASN A 91 15.61 18.16 -4.79
CA ASN A 91 15.04 17.84 -6.08
C ASN A 91 14.08 16.67 -5.93
N GLU A 92 12.77 16.92 -6.08
CA GLU A 92 11.70 15.95 -5.89
C GLU A 92 11.84 14.70 -6.76
N LYS A 93 12.55 14.82 -7.90
CA LYS A 93 12.83 13.72 -8.82
C LYS A 93 13.76 12.66 -8.23
N ASN A 94 14.45 13.01 -7.15
CA ASN A 94 15.37 12.12 -6.44
C ASN A 94 14.71 11.36 -5.30
N HIS A 95 13.47 11.72 -4.92
CA HIS A 95 12.74 11.15 -3.79
C HIS A 95 11.75 10.07 -4.25
N VAL A 96 11.59 9.06 -3.40
CA VAL A 96 10.58 8.01 -3.54
C VAL A 96 10.04 7.68 -2.15
N LEU A 97 8.72 7.71 -2.00
CA LEU A 97 8.05 7.36 -0.75
C LEU A 97 7.63 5.90 -0.79
N LYS A 98 7.86 5.21 0.33
CA LYS A 98 7.38 3.85 0.60
C LYS A 98 6.55 3.87 1.88
N ILE A 99 5.27 3.55 1.75
CA ILE A 99 4.31 3.58 2.85
C ILE A 99 3.92 2.15 3.19
N ASP A 100 4.37 1.63 4.32
CA ASP A 100 3.96 0.33 4.85
C ASP A 100 2.83 0.54 5.86
N ILE A 101 1.70 -0.15 5.67
CA ILE A 101 0.53 -0.12 6.55
C ILE A 101 0.33 -1.54 7.10
N TYR A 102 0.35 -1.68 8.41
CA TYR A 102 0.10 -2.91 9.14
C TYR A 102 -1.26 -2.77 9.84
N SER A 103 -2.21 -3.64 9.53
CA SER A 103 -3.57 -3.56 10.04
C SER A 103 -4.23 -4.94 10.06
N ASP A 104 -5.11 -5.15 11.02
CA ASP A 104 -5.99 -6.32 11.10
C ASP A 104 -7.17 -6.26 10.11
N SER A 105 -7.39 -5.10 9.47
CA SER A 105 -8.54 -4.85 8.60
C SER A 105 -8.15 -4.17 7.30
N ASN A 106 -8.56 -4.78 6.18
CA ASN A 106 -8.42 -4.21 4.83
C ASN A 106 -9.21 -2.91 4.68
N GLU A 107 -10.35 -2.76 5.35
CA GLU A 107 -11.16 -1.54 5.29
C GLU A 107 -10.37 -0.34 5.86
N LYS A 108 -9.64 -0.54 6.96
CA LYS A 108 -8.76 0.49 7.55
C LYS A 108 -7.64 0.86 6.57
N VAL A 109 -7.02 -0.14 5.94
CA VAL A 109 -5.99 0.08 4.91
C VAL A 109 -6.54 0.89 3.73
N SER A 110 -7.71 0.53 3.21
CA SER A 110 -8.38 1.25 2.12
C SER A 110 -8.75 2.69 2.51
N LYS A 111 -9.22 2.93 3.75
CA LYS A 111 -9.47 4.29 4.26
C LYS A 111 -8.19 5.12 4.32
N ILE A 112 -7.09 4.56 4.85
CA ILE A 112 -5.78 5.22 4.90
C ILE A 112 -5.29 5.54 3.47
N ALA A 113 -5.34 4.57 2.55
CA ALA A 113 -4.93 4.77 1.16
C ALA A 113 -5.73 5.89 0.48
N LYS A 114 -7.04 5.97 0.71
CA LYS A 114 -7.90 7.04 0.19
C LYS A 114 -7.52 8.42 0.74
N ILE A 115 -7.15 8.50 2.01
CA ILE A 115 -6.68 9.75 2.63
C ILE A 115 -5.39 10.21 1.97
N ILE A 116 -4.41 9.31 1.84
CA ILE A 116 -3.14 9.60 1.18
C ILE A 116 -3.37 10.05 -0.26
N ASN A 117 -4.21 9.33 -1.02
CA ASN A 117 -4.49 9.64 -2.41
C ASN A 117 -5.13 11.03 -2.59
N LYS A 118 -6.02 11.44 -1.67
CA LYS A 118 -6.66 12.76 -1.68
C LYS A 118 -5.67 13.91 -1.48
N SER A 119 -4.52 13.65 -0.87
CA SER A 119 -3.47 14.66 -0.72
C SER A 119 -2.78 15.01 -2.06
N PHE A 120 -3.04 14.25 -3.13
CA PHE A 120 -2.48 14.48 -4.46
C PHE A 120 -3.54 15.10 -5.39
N PRO A 121 -3.25 16.21 -6.10
CA PRO A 121 -4.23 16.94 -6.92
C PRO A 121 -4.98 16.11 -7.98
N ASN A 122 -4.38 15.01 -8.47
CA ASN A 122 -4.96 14.11 -9.48
C ASN A 122 -4.95 12.64 -9.01
N GLY A 123 -4.86 12.41 -7.71
CA GLY A 123 -4.54 11.10 -7.16
C GLY A 123 -3.08 10.72 -7.37
N ILE A 124 -2.67 9.59 -6.79
CA ILE A 124 -1.26 9.28 -6.62
C ILE A 124 -0.64 8.65 -7.87
N VAL A 125 -1.37 7.78 -8.57
CA VAL A 125 -0.87 7.01 -9.71
C VAL A 125 -0.35 7.92 -10.84
N PRO A 126 -1.07 8.98 -11.27
CA PRO A 126 -0.58 9.89 -12.30
C PRO A 126 0.68 10.69 -11.92
N ASN A 127 1.00 10.77 -10.62
CA ASN A 127 2.11 11.56 -10.10
C ASN A 127 3.40 10.73 -9.91
N ILE A 128 3.36 9.42 -10.14
CA ILE A 128 4.50 8.51 -9.94
C ILE A 128 5.39 8.43 -11.18
N ARG A 129 6.71 8.60 -11.00
CA ARG A 129 7.72 8.29 -12.03
C ARG A 129 8.30 6.89 -11.82
N TRP A 130 7.66 5.90 -12.42
CA TRP A 130 7.92 4.48 -12.22
C TRP A 130 9.38 4.04 -12.41
N ASN A 131 10.11 4.64 -13.34
CA ASN A 131 11.53 4.33 -13.57
C ASN A 131 12.39 4.46 -12.30
N LYS A 132 12.10 5.44 -11.43
CA LYS A 132 12.85 5.66 -10.19
C LYS A 132 12.47 4.65 -9.12
N ILE A 133 11.17 4.41 -8.97
CA ILE A 133 10.68 3.45 -7.99
C ILE A 133 11.15 2.03 -8.33
N LYS A 134 11.08 1.64 -9.61
CA LYS A 134 11.62 0.38 -10.12
C LYS A 134 13.12 0.25 -9.84
N LYS A 135 13.92 1.29 -10.11
CA LYS A 135 15.36 1.26 -9.83
C LYS A 135 15.68 1.12 -8.34
N LYS A 136 14.84 1.70 -7.45
CA LYS A 136 15.10 1.73 -6.01
C LYS A 136 14.62 0.47 -5.28
N TYR A 137 13.44 -0.03 -5.63
CA TYR A 137 12.76 -1.11 -4.90
C TYR A 137 12.60 -2.39 -5.72
N ASN A 138 13.04 -2.41 -7.00
CA ASN A 138 12.87 -3.54 -7.91
C ASN A 138 11.40 -4.00 -8.03
N ILE A 139 10.48 -3.05 -8.15
CA ILE A 139 9.04 -3.34 -8.17
C ILE A 139 8.45 -3.28 -9.58
N ASN A 140 7.37 -4.05 -9.77
CA ASN A 140 6.58 -4.06 -10.97
C ASN A 140 5.53 -2.92 -10.93
N GLU A 141 5.58 -2.03 -11.93
CA GLU A 141 4.63 -0.92 -12.08
C GLU A 141 3.18 -1.40 -12.11
N LYS A 142 2.87 -2.47 -12.85
CA LYS A 142 1.50 -2.98 -12.99
C LYS A 142 0.92 -3.44 -11.66
N GLU A 143 1.73 -4.09 -10.83
CA GLU A 143 1.32 -4.55 -9.50
C GLU A 143 1.04 -3.36 -8.58
N CYS A 144 1.89 -2.34 -8.60
CA CYS A 144 1.70 -1.14 -7.77
C CYS A 144 0.43 -0.38 -8.14
N ILE A 145 0.18 -0.21 -9.44
CA ILE A 145 -1.05 0.39 -9.95
C ILE A 145 -2.27 -0.45 -9.55
N ALA A 146 -2.17 -1.77 -9.66
CA ALA A 146 -3.24 -2.68 -9.26
C ALA A 146 -3.54 -2.58 -7.75
N THR A 147 -2.52 -2.50 -6.89
CA THR A 147 -2.69 -2.32 -5.43
C THR A 147 -3.38 -0.99 -5.13
N TRP A 148 -2.93 0.12 -5.74
CA TRP A 148 -3.59 1.42 -5.56
C TRP A 148 -5.06 1.36 -6.03
N ASN A 149 -5.31 0.85 -7.22
CA ASN A 149 -6.67 0.77 -7.77
C ASN A 149 -7.58 -0.12 -6.91
N HIS A 150 -7.06 -1.24 -6.39
CA HIS A 150 -7.81 -2.12 -5.51
C HIS A 150 -8.29 -1.37 -4.24
N LEU A 151 -7.39 -0.66 -3.57
CA LEU A 151 -7.70 0.06 -2.32
C LEU A 151 -8.58 1.31 -2.54
N LEU A 152 -8.42 1.99 -3.68
CA LEU A 152 -9.19 3.20 -3.99
C LEU A 152 -10.61 2.91 -4.45
N ASN A 153 -10.81 1.80 -5.18
CA ASN A 153 -12.13 1.39 -5.66
C ASN A 153 -12.95 0.64 -4.59
N ASP A 154 -12.36 0.33 -3.44
CA ASP A 154 -13.01 -0.37 -2.34
C ASP A 154 -13.95 0.57 -1.55
N THR A 155 -15.04 1.02 -2.18
CA THR A 155 -16.27 1.36 -1.44
C THR A 155 -16.85 0.04 -0.97
N ALA A 156 -16.70 -0.25 0.33
CA ALA A 156 -17.05 -1.51 0.99
C ALA A 156 -18.22 -2.30 0.35
N LEU A 157 -17.99 -3.60 0.13
CA LEU A 157 -18.98 -4.61 -0.30
C LEU A 157 -19.67 -4.31 -1.64
N ASN A 158 -19.01 -4.72 -2.72
CA ASN A 158 -19.72 -5.27 -3.86
C ASN A 158 -19.38 -6.76 -3.94
N PRO A 159 -20.29 -7.70 -3.65
CA PRO A 159 -20.11 -9.12 -3.97
C PRO A 159 -20.22 -9.37 -5.50
N SER A 160 -19.86 -8.39 -6.33
CA SER A 160 -19.65 -8.65 -7.74
C SER A 160 -18.21 -9.13 -7.92
N LYS A 161 -18.09 -10.46 -7.93
CA LYS A 161 -17.11 -11.14 -8.77
C LYS A 161 -16.93 -10.35 -10.06
N LYS A 162 -15.81 -9.65 -10.19
CA LYS A 162 -15.06 -9.62 -11.45
C LYS A 162 -13.85 -10.49 -11.15
N GLU A 163 -14.03 -11.80 -11.15
CA GLU A 163 -13.72 -12.55 -12.36
C GLU A 163 -12.59 -11.85 -13.12
N ILE A 164 -11.35 -12.20 -12.72
CA ILE A 164 -10.40 -12.63 -13.73
C ILE A 164 -11.22 -13.55 -14.64
N THR A 165 -11.54 -13.10 -15.86
CA THR A 165 -12.28 -13.90 -16.85
C THR A 165 -11.39 -15.06 -17.29
N ASN A 166 -11.12 -15.98 -16.37
CA ASN A 166 -10.87 -17.36 -16.67
C ASN A 166 -12.21 -17.87 -17.15
N LYS A 167 -12.47 -17.74 -18.47
CA LYS A 167 -13.62 -18.38 -19.09
C LYS A 167 -13.67 -19.83 -18.58
N LEU A 168 -14.74 -20.20 -17.89
CA LEU A 168 -14.96 -21.56 -17.39
C LEU A 168 -15.81 -22.32 -18.42
N LYS A 169 -15.57 -23.63 -18.53
CA LYS A 169 -16.41 -24.56 -19.29
C LYS A 169 -16.97 -25.61 -18.36
N MET A 170 -18.20 -26.04 -18.63
CA MET A 170 -18.87 -27.05 -17.82
C MET A 170 -18.60 -28.44 -18.39
N CYS A 171 -18.24 -29.40 -17.54
CA CYS A 171 -18.08 -30.78 -17.95
C CYS A 171 -19.45 -31.41 -18.19
N GLN A 172 -19.76 -31.79 -19.43
CA GLN A 172 -21.03 -32.45 -19.74
C GLN A 172 -21.21 -33.82 -19.06
N LYS A 173 -20.11 -34.46 -18.62
CA LYS A 173 -20.14 -35.80 -18.00
C LYS A 173 -20.39 -35.76 -16.49
N CYS A 174 -19.96 -34.71 -15.78
CA CYS A 174 -20.09 -34.63 -14.32
C CYS A 174 -20.65 -33.29 -13.80
N GLY A 175 -21.02 -32.37 -14.69
CA GLY A 175 -21.61 -31.07 -14.35
C GLY A 175 -20.65 -30.08 -13.69
N ARG A 176 -19.38 -30.43 -13.46
CA ARG A 176 -18.41 -29.55 -12.78
C ARG A 176 -17.90 -28.45 -13.71
N GLU A 177 -17.79 -27.23 -13.17
CA GLU A 177 -17.13 -26.10 -13.83
C GLU A 177 -15.61 -26.26 -13.79
N ASN A 178 -14.94 -26.03 -14.91
CA ASN A 178 -13.49 -26.16 -15.06
C ASN A 178 -12.95 -24.98 -15.88
N PRO A 179 -11.68 -24.57 -15.69
CA PRO A 179 -11.05 -23.58 -16.56
C PRO A 179 -11.05 -24.00 -18.04
N ILE A 180 -11.34 -23.09 -18.98
CA ILE A 180 -11.28 -23.40 -20.44
C ILE A 180 -9.92 -23.95 -20.86
N LYS A 181 -8.84 -23.50 -20.20
CA LYS A 181 -7.45 -23.93 -20.46
C LYS A 181 -7.21 -25.40 -20.15
N ASN A 182 -8.06 -26.06 -19.37
CA ASN A 182 -7.86 -27.46 -19.00
C ASN A 182 -8.34 -28.39 -20.11
N ASN A 183 -7.50 -29.33 -20.52
CA ASN A 183 -7.88 -30.38 -21.48
C ASN A 183 -8.67 -31.53 -20.84
N TYR A 184 -8.62 -31.64 -19.51
CA TYR A 184 -9.28 -32.70 -18.73
C TYR A 184 -10.08 -32.09 -17.58
N CYS A 185 -11.21 -32.72 -17.25
CA CYS A 185 -12.05 -32.31 -16.15
C CYS A 185 -11.41 -32.71 -14.81
N GLU A 186 -11.26 -31.76 -13.89
CA GLU A 186 -10.69 -31.97 -12.56
C GLU A 186 -11.59 -32.84 -11.66
N GLY A 187 -12.89 -32.91 -11.95
CA GLY A 187 -13.84 -33.76 -11.23
C GLY A 187 -13.77 -35.24 -11.60
N CYS A 188 -13.82 -35.57 -12.90
CA CYS A 188 -13.95 -36.95 -13.37
C CYS A 188 -12.72 -37.47 -14.13
N GLY A 189 -11.67 -36.64 -14.31
CA GLY A 189 -10.44 -36.99 -15.02
C GLY A 189 -10.61 -37.18 -16.54
N LYS A 190 -11.83 -37.08 -17.07
CA LYS A 190 -12.10 -37.30 -18.51
C LYS A 190 -11.71 -36.08 -19.33
N LYS A 191 -11.18 -36.33 -20.54
CA LYS A 191 -10.86 -35.29 -21.51
C LYS A 191 -12.14 -34.54 -21.90
N PHE A 192 -12.04 -33.21 -22.04
CA PHE A 192 -13.08 -32.42 -22.69
C PHE A 192 -13.05 -32.73 -24.19
N GLU A 193 -14.23 -33.05 -24.75
CA GLU A 193 -14.43 -33.16 -26.20
C GLU A 193 -14.43 -31.77 -26.84
#